data_AF-A0A428C4X2-F1
#
_entry.id   AF-A0A428C4X2-F1
#
_cell.length_a   1.000
_cell.length_b   1.000
_cell.length_c   1.000
_cell.angle_alpha   90.00
_cell.angle_beta   90.00
_cell.angle_gamma   90.00
#
_symmetry.space_group_name_H-M   'P 1'
#
loop_
_entity.id
_entity.type
_entity.pdbx_description
1 polymer ?
#
loop_
_entity_poly.entity_id
_entity_poly.type
_entity_poly.pdbx_seq_one_letter_code
_entity_poly.pdbx_strand_id
1 'polypeptide(L)'
;MITFQKKQFKEEYRKILNIEYQPDRDKHDFNKILKSNGMKALYVDPDCRDDNVILYYDLLTKFLDKREQTFKNDFTFIPPGKAEQISETDKHLDVIDKFKIVVRQKNKTIFRLTSDQFGFTGYEQQYIASDGYFNYPLARVNHLSREKSPEEREQILDKLIHYVENTRTLGSAFVWPIHKSVDRRCQYNINRGVKNYIADRVDLTLLEIKHILDKKQNQGTNLLKNSYNKEKHMKKWLDHFASFDDYVEYFMFESFVKDGMPINIFTGEPFREDEIDACKNRIFQIKNLKLDELLSMMERLESMIFERTESMERYLDI
;
A
#
# COMPACT_ATOMS: atom_id res chain seq x y z
N MET A 1 15.48 19.15 -1.98
CA MET A 1 14.27 19.38 -1.15
C MET A 1 13.83 18.10 -0.43
N ILE A 2 13.83 16.95 -1.11
CA ILE A 2 13.51 15.61 -0.55
C ILE A 2 14.38 15.22 0.67
N THR A 3 15.68 15.57 0.69
CA THR A 3 16.61 15.14 1.76
C THR A 3 16.32 15.75 3.15
N PHE A 4 15.84 16.99 3.21
CA PHE A 4 15.53 17.66 4.49
C PHE A 4 14.26 17.09 5.14
N GLN A 5 13.24 16.80 4.31
CA GLN A 5 12.01 16.16 4.74
C GLN A 5 12.25 14.72 5.23
N LYS A 6 13.17 13.98 4.59
CA LYS A 6 13.59 12.64 5.06
C LYS A 6 14.21 12.71 6.45
N LYS A 7 15.16 13.62 6.68
CA LYS A 7 15.80 13.77 8.01
C LYS A 7 14.79 14.12 9.11
N GLN A 8 13.89 15.07 8.85
CA GLN A 8 12.84 15.44 9.79
C GLN A 8 11.90 14.26 10.08
N PHE A 9 11.51 13.51 9.05
CA PHE A 9 10.72 12.29 9.21
C PHE A 9 11.43 11.24 10.09
N LYS A 10 12.73 10.97 9.87
CA LYS A 10 13.51 10.04 10.72
C LYS A 10 13.44 10.40 12.19
N GLU A 11 13.67 11.67 12.51
CA GLU A 11 13.70 12.14 13.89
C GLU A 11 12.31 12.07 14.54
N GLU A 12 11.25 12.41 13.81
CA GLU A 12 9.86 12.32 14.26
C GLU A 12 9.44 10.86 14.46
N TYR A 13 9.71 9.99 13.49
CA TYR A 13 9.34 8.59 13.55
C TYR A 13 10.12 7.83 14.64
N ARG A 14 11.42 8.12 14.80
CA ARG A 14 12.22 7.58 15.92
C ARG A 14 11.65 7.99 17.27
N LYS A 15 11.23 9.25 17.44
CA LYS A 15 10.57 9.69 18.67
C LYS A 15 9.31 8.88 18.95
N ILE A 16 8.51 8.55 17.94
CA ILE A 16 7.30 7.74 18.10
C ILE A 16 7.64 6.32 18.54
N LEU A 17 8.58 5.65 17.84
CA LEU A 17 9.03 4.30 18.18
C LEU A 17 9.64 4.23 19.60
N ASN A 18 10.28 5.32 20.05
CA ASN A 18 10.87 5.44 21.38
C ASN A 18 9.89 5.88 22.47
N ILE A 19 8.84 6.66 22.18
CA ILE A 19 7.79 6.98 23.17
C ILE A 19 7.04 5.70 23.59
N GLU A 20 7.00 4.70 22.71
CA GLU A 20 6.50 3.35 23.01
C GLU A 20 7.44 2.56 23.96
N TYR A 21 8.61 3.12 24.32
CA TYR A 21 9.54 2.62 25.33
C TYR A 21 9.60 3.56 26.54
N GLN A 22 8.96 3.19 27.65
CA GLN A 22 9.39 3.63 28.98
C GLN A 22 9.31 2.47 29.98
N PRO A 23 10.45 1.89 30.39
CA PRO A 23 10.48 0.73 31.29
C PRO A 23 9.96 1.06 32.71
N ASP A 24 10.02 2.32 33.13
CA ASP A 24 9.66 2.77 34.49
C ASP A 24 8.40 3.65 34.57
N ARG A 25 7.65 3.84 33.46
CA ARG A 25 6.39 4.60 33.54
C ARG A 25 5.28 3.71 34.06
N ASP A 26 4.68 4.16 35.15
CA ASP A 26 3.52 3.53 35.77
C ASP A 26 2.46 3.22 34.69
N LYS A 27 2.00 1.96 34.60
CA LYS A 27 1.05 1.49 33.57
C LYS A 27 -0.20 2.37 33.49
N HIS A 28 -0.52 3.04 34.60
CA HIS A 28 -1.66 3.94 34.72
C HIS A 28 -1.46 5.28 33.99
N ASP A 29 -0.25 5.83 33.98
CA ASP A 29 0.10 7.11 33.36
C ASP A 29 0.33 6.96 31.85
N PHE A 30 0.88 5.81 31.44
CA PHE A 30 0.93 5.41 30.03
C PHE A 30 -0.50 5.32 29.46
N ASN A 31 -1.41 4.57 30.09
CA ASN A 31 -2.83 4.50 29.68
C ASN A 31 -3.55 5.86 29.62
N LYS A 32 -3.10 6.86 30.39
CA LYS A 32 -3.66 8.21 30.38
C LYS A 32 -3.16 9.05 29.20
N ILE A 33 -1.87 8.95 28.85
CA ILE A 33 -1.28 9.54 27.64
C ILE A 33 -1.85 8.84 26.39
N LEU A 34 -2.01 7.51 26.42
CA LEU A 34 -2.60 6.68 25.37
C LEU A 34 -4.07 7.01 25.08
N LYS A 35 -4.88 7.27 26.12
CA LYS A 35 -6.29 7.67 25.99
C LYS A 35 -6.47 9.14 25.62
N SER A 36 -5.42 9.96 25.76
CA SER A 36 -5.41 11.32 25.26
C SER A 36 -5.16 11.33 23.75
N ASN A 37 -5.71 12.30 23.01
CA ASN A 37 -5.45 12.49 21.58
C ASN A 37 -3.96 12.73 21.21
N GLY A 38 -3.03 12.65 22.17
CA GLY A 38 -1.62 13.03 22.05
C GLY A 38 -0.79 12.16 21.10
N MET A 39 -0.94 10.83 21.07
CA MET A 39 -0.16 9.98 20.16
C MET A 39 -0.66 10.04 18.71
N LYS A 40 -1.98 10.11 18.49
CA LYS A 40 -2.57 10.37 17.16
C LYS A 40 -2.16 11.74 16.60
N ALA A 41 -1.84 12.70 17.46
CA ALA A 41 -1.34 14.01 17.06
C ALA A 41 0.16 14.02 16.73
N LEU A 42 0.91 12.97 17.09
CA LEU A 42 2.37 12.88 16.87
C LEU A 42 2.75 12.11 15.60
N TYR A 43 1.96 11.10 15.21
CA TYR A 43 2.17 10.35 13.97
C TYR A 43 1.34 10.91 12.82
N VAL A 44 2.02 11.34 11.76
CA VAL A 44 1.41 11.64 10.45
C VAL A 44 1.89 10.57 9.50
N ASP A 45 0.94 9.81 8.93
CA ASP A 45 1.26 8.84 7.88
C ASP A 45 2.03 9.54 6.76
N PRO A 46 3.19 9.00 6.32
CA PRO A 46 3.93 9.55 5.17
C PRO A 46 3.03 9.83 3.95
N ASP A 47 1.99 9.02 3.77
CA ASP A 47 1.06 9.06 2.63
C ASP A 47 0.05 10.21 2.74
N CYS A 48 0.03 10.92 3.88
CA CYS A 48 -0.87 12.03 4.19
C CYS A 48 -0.17 13.41 4.18
N ARG A 49 1.12 13.50 3.82
CA ARG A 49 1.86 14.79 3.77
C ARG A 49 1.65 15.50 2.43
N ASP A 50 0.73 16.47 2.39
CA ASP A 50 0.22 17.16 1.18
C ASP A 50 1.25 17.42 0.05
N ASP A 51 2.41 18.04 0.34
CA ASP A 51 3.42 18.37 -0.68
C ASP A 51 4.03 17.13 -1.37
N ASN A 52 4.23 16.05 -0.61
CA ASN A 52 4.75 14.78 -1.14
C ASN A 52 3.69 14.07 -1.96
N VAL A 53 2.42 14.21 -1.57
CA VAL A 53 1.31 13.52 -2.23
C VAL A 53 1.07 14.11 -3.64
N ILE A 54 1.17 15.43 -3.81
CA ILE A 54 1.01 16.04 -5.15
C ILE A 54 2.11 15.57 -6.09
N LEU A 55 3.38 15.65 -5.67
CA LEU A 55 4.51 15.20 -6.49
C LEU A 55 4.41 13.71 -6.82
N TYR A 56 4.01 12.89 -5.84
CA TYR A 56 3.79 11.47 -6.01
C TYR A 56 2.73 11.17 -7.08
N TYR A 57 1.56 11.81 -7.01
CA TYR A 57 0.49 11.60 -7.99
C TYR A 57 0.84 12.16 -9.37
N ASP A 58 1.64 13.23 -9.45
CA ASP A 58 2.15 13.74 -10.73
C ASP A 58 3.09 12.73 -11.39
N LEU A 59 4.04 12.16 -10.64
CA LEU A 59 4.94 11.11 -11.12
C LEU A 59 4.20 9.84 -11.51
N LEU A 60 3.24 9.41 -10.69
CA LEU A 60 2.39 8.25 -10.99
C LEU A 60 1.55 8.49 -12.26
N THR A 61 1.01 9.69 -12.44
CA THR A 61 0.27 10.05 -13.66
C THR A 61 1.19 9.99 -14.88
N LYS A 62 2.40 10.58 -14.79
CA LYS A 62 3.40 10.54 -15.87
C LYS A 62 3.75 9.09 -16.24
N PHE A 63 3.92 8.22 -15.24
CA PHE A 63 4.15 6.79 -15.46
C PHE A 63 2.99 6.15 -16.21
N LEU A 64 1.75 6.32 -15.72
CA LEU A 64 0.56 5.73 -16.33
C LEU A 64 0.37 6.20 -17.78
N ASP A 65 0.53 7.49 -18.06
CA ASP A 65 0.46 8.02 -19.43
C ASP A 65 1.53 7.38 -20.35
N LYS A 66 2.78 7.24 -19.87
CA LYS A 66 3.87 6.63 -20.65
C LYS A 66 3.65 5.13 -20.86
N ARG A 67 3.08 4.41 -19.89
CA ARG A 67 2.72 2.98 -20.06
C ARG A 67 1.55 2.82 -21.02
N GLU A 68 0.52 3.65 -20.89
CA GLU A 68 -0.66 3.55 -21.74
C GLU A 68 -0.37 3.76 -23.22
N GLN A 69 0.52 4.70 -23.55
CA GLN A 69 1.01 4.91 -24.92
C GLN A 69 1.70 3.67 -25.51
N THR A 70 2.31 2.83 -24.67
CA THR A 70 3.03 1.63 -25.09
C THR A 70 2.09 0.43 -25.27
N PHE A 71 0.98 0.37 -24.53
CA PHE A 71 0.11 -0.81 -24.48
C PHE A 71 -1.13 -0.70 -25.38
N LYS A 72 -2.04 0.23 -25.09
CA LYS A 72 -3.35 0.31 -25.76
C LYS A 72 -3.73 1.70 -26.21
N ASN A 73 -3.20 2.74 -25.55
CA ASN A 73 -3.50 4.15 -25.80
C ASN A 73 -5.01 4.46 -25.79
N ASP A 74 -5.76 3.76 -24.93
CA ASP A 74 -7.21 3.89 -24.80
C ASP A 74 -7.61 4.90 -23.72
N PHE A 75 -6.74 5.10 -22.73
CA PHE A 75 -6.93 6.02 -21.63
C PHE A 75 -6.00 7.23 -21.71
N THR A 76 -6.48 8.34 -21.14
CA THR A 76 -5.65 9.53 -20.86
C THR A 76 -5.77 9.81 -19.38
N PHE A 77 -4.63 10.02 -18.73
CA PHE A 77 -4.58 10.32 -17.30
C PHE A 77 -4.35 11.81 -17.10
N ILE A 78 -5.03 12.37 -16.10
CA ILE A 78 -4.91 13.78 -15.73
C ILE A 78 -4.54 13.82 -14.25
N PRO A 79 -3.45 14.49 -13.90
CA PRO A 79 -3.01 14.54 -12.51
C PRO A 79 -3.98 15.38 -11.68
N PRO A 80 -4.06 15.15 -10.36
CA PRO A 80 -5.03 15.82 -9.50
C PRO A 80 -4.98 17.36 -9.60
N GLY A 81 -3.78 17.95 -9.65
CA GLY A 81 -3.61 19.41 -9.74
C GLY A 81 -4.12 20.05 -11.04
N LYS A 82 -4.41 19.25 -12.08
CA LYS A 82 -4.97 19.72 -13.36
C LYS A 82 -6.44 19.32 -13.54
N ALA A 83 -7.01 18.56 -12.61
CA ALA A 83 -8.37 18.03 -12.72
C ALA A 83 -9.44 19.15 -12.77
N GLU A 84 -9.22 20.25 -12.04
CA GLU A 84 -10.16 21.38 -11.96
C GLU A 84 -10.34 22.12 -13.30
N GLN A 85 -9.31 22.08 -14.16
CA GLN A 85 -9.28 22.81 -15.43
C GLN A 85 -10.06 22.10 -16.55
N ILE A 86 -10.52 20.86 -16.32
CA ILE A 86 -11.02 19.96 -17.39
C ILE A 86 -12.52 19.71 -17.28
N SER A 87 -13.17 20.23 -16.24
CA SER A 87 -14.56 19.94 -15.95
C SER A 87 -15.47 21.14 -16.23
N GLU A 88 -16.37 21.00 -17.22
CA GLU A 88 -17.55 21.87 -17.36
C GLU A 88 -18.70 21.45 -16.42
N THR A 89 -18.65 20.22 -15.87
CA THR A 89 -19.73 19.59 -15.06
C THR A 89 -19.41 19.37 -13.57
N ASP A 90 -18.15 19.21 -13.17
CA ASP A 90 -17.68 19.11 -11.77
C ASP A 90 -17.25 20.51 -11.28
N LYS A 91 -18.18 21.47 -11.22
CA LYS A 91 -17.89 22.84 -10.72
C LYS A 91 -17.46 22.90 -9.25
N HIS A 92 -17.41 21.76 -8.56
CA HIS A 92 -16.89 21.61 -7.21
C HIS A 92 -16.02 20.35 -7.13
N LEU A 93 -14.69 20.53 -7.11
CA LEU A 93 -13.83 19.47 -6.58
C LEU A 93 -13.96 19.45 -5.07
N ASP A 94 -14.23 18.26 -4.56
CA ASP A 94 -14.12 17.98 -3.13
C ASP A 94 -12.63 17.97 -2.77
N VAL A 95 -12.27 18.31 -1.53
CA VAL A 95 -10.89 18.24 -1.03
C VAL A 95 -10.30 16.83 -1.24
N ILE A 96 -11.16 15.81 -1.19
CA ILE A 96 -10.81 14.40 -1.41
C ILE A 96 -10.30 14.13 -2.84
N ASP A 97 -10.63 14.97 -3.83
CA ASP A 97 -10.19 14.81 -5.23
C ASP A 97 -8.79 15.34 -5.50
N LYS A 98 -8.21 16.10 -4.58
CA LYS A 98 -6.85 16.65 -4.71
C LYS A 98 -5.77 15.57 -4.82
N PHE A 99 -6.14 14.30 -4.61
CA PHE A 99 -5.26 13.15 -4.66
C PHE A 99 -5.80 12.05 -5.57
N LYS A 100 -6.62 12.39 -6.58
CA LYS A 100 -7.21 11.42 -7.51
C LYS A 100 -6.86 11.76 -8.96
N ILE A 101 -6.35 10.77 -9.69
CA ILE A 101 -6.03 10.90 -11.12
C ILE A 101 -7.34 10.75 -11.90
N VAL A 102 -7.66 11.68 -12.80
CA VAL A 102 -8.85 11.57 -13.64
C VAL A 102 -8.53 10.72 -14.86
N VAL A 103 -9.36 9.72 -15.16
CA VAL A 103 -9.20 8.86 -16.33
C VAL A 103 -10.25 9.21 -17.38
N ARG A 104 -9.79 9.53 -18.58
CA ARG A 104 -10.65 9.81 -19.74
C ARG A 104 -10.50 8.76 -20.82
N GLN A 105 -11.59 8.53 -21.52
CA GLN A 105 -11.62 7.79 -22.78
C GLN A 105 -12.50 8.57 -23.75
N LYS A 106 -12.02 8.81 -24.98
CA LYS A 106 -12.74 9.60 -26.01
C LYS A 106 -13.27 10.93 -25.45
N ASN A 107 -12.42 11.67 -24.75
CA ASN A 107 -12.72 12.95 -24.11
C ASN A 107 -13.83 12.92 -23.02
N LYS A 108 -14.21 11.75 -22.50
CA LYS A 108 -15.17 11.63 -21.39
C LYS A 108 -14.51 11.02 -20.17
N THR A 109 -14.76 11.61 -19.01
CA THR A 109 -14.35 11.04 -17.72
C THR A 109 -15.12 9.74 -17.45
N ILE A 110 -14.39 8.64 -17.32
CA ILE A 110 -14.96 7.30 -17.13
C ILE A 110 -14.91 6.85 -15.67
N PHE A 111 -13.80 7.11 -14.99
CA PHE A 111 -13.57 6.87 -13.57
C PHE A 111 -12.40 7.74 -13.09
N ARG A 112 -12.04 7.64 -11.82
CA ARG A 112 -10.80 8.22 -11.28
C ARG A 112 -9.94 7.08 -10.73
N LEU A 113 -8.65 7.33 -10.55
CA LEU A 113 -7.74 6.43 -9.86
C LEU A 113 -7.31 7.04 -8.54
N THR A 114 -7.20 6.17 -7.54
CA THR A 114 -6.45 6.41 -6.31
C THR A 114 -5.26 5.47 -6.29
N SER A 115 -4.27 5.81 -5.51
CA SER A 115 -3.20 4.88 -5.17
C SER A 115 -3.26 4.53 -3.69
N ASP A 116 -2.84 3.31 -3.38
CA ASP A 116 -2.36 2.93 -2.05
C ASP A 116 -0.88 2.56 -2.17
N GLN A 117 -0.09 2.83 -1.12
CA GLN A 117 1.30 2.40 -1.07
C GLN A 117 1.40 1.14 -0.19
N PHE A 118 1.90 0.05 -0.77
CA PHE A 118 2.22 -1.14 0.01
C PHE A 118 3.59 -0.99 0.69
N GLY A 119 3.92 -1.90 1.61
CA GLY A 119 5.12 -1.76 2.43
C GLY A 119 4.84 -1.17 3.81
N PHE A 120 3.71 -1.56 4.42
CA PHE A 120 3.32 -1.38 5.83
C PHE A 120 3.80 -0.07 6.51
N THR A 121 2.89 0.85 6.79
CA THR A 121 3.12 1.95 7.73
C THR A 121 2.31 1.75 9.01
N GLY A 122 2.68 2.49 10.06
CA GLY A 122 1.89 2.59 11.27
C GLY A 122 2.70 2.46 12.55
N TYR A 123 2.19 3.07 13.60
CA TYR A 123 2.66 2.92 14.97
C TYR A 123 1.72 2.00 15.76
N GLU A 124 2.15 1.50 16.92
CA GLU A 124 1.52 0.36 17.59
C GLU A 124 0.04 0.54 17.93
N GLN A 125 -0.42 1.77 18.17
CA GLN A 125 -1.74 2.04 18.76
C GLN A 125 -2.82 2.42 17.77
N GLN A 126 -2.48 2.79 16.54
CA GLN A 126 -3.50 3.11 15.54
C GLN A 126 -4.31 1.85 15.17
N TYR A 127 -3.78 0.65 15.47
CA TYR A 127 -4.31 -0.62 14.97
C TYR A 127 -4.15 -1.81 15.93
N ILE A 128 -4.30 -1.60 17.25
CA ILE A 128 -4.51 -2.71 18.19
C ILE A 128 -5.88 -3.32 17.87
N ALA A 129 -5.92 -4.60 17.49
CA ALA A 129 -7.20 -5.25 17.28
C ALA A 129 -7.99 -5.38 18.58
N SER A 130 -9.30 -5.59 18.48
CA SER A 130 -10.19 -5.77 19.63
C SER A 130 -9.80 -6.92 20.56
N ASP A 131 -8.93 -7.83 20.11
CA ASP A 131 -8.39 -8.95 20.90
C ASP A 131 -7.01 -8.66 21.52
N GLY A 132 -6.53 -7.42 21.46
CA GLY A 132 -5.27 -6.98 22.07
C GLY A 132 -4.00 -7.28 21.27
N TYR A 133 -4.12 -7.84 20.05
CA TYR A 133 -2.98 -8.16 19.19
C TYR A 133 -2.63 -7.03 18.21
N PHE A 134 -1.34 -6.89 17.90
CA PHE A 134 -0.84 -6.03 16.84
C PHE A 134 -1.08 -6.68 15.48
N ASN A 135 -1.95 -6.07 14.66
CA ASN A 135 -2.25 -6.56 13.32
C ASN A 135 -1.26 -6.04 12.25
N TYR A 136 -0.36 -5.14 12.62
CA TYR A 136 0.61 -4.52 11.72
C TYR A 136 2.01 -5.09 11.94
N PRO A 137 2.75 -5.49 10.88
CA PRO A 137 4.09 -6.05 11.02
C PRO A 137 5.07 -5.15 11.76
N LEU A 138 5.12 -3.85 11.44
CA LEU A 138 6.06 -2.90 12.06
C LEU A 138 5.79 -2.74 13.55
N ALA A 139 4.52 -2.58 13.92
CA ALA A 139 4.08 -2.53 15.32
C ALA A 139 4.49 -3.79 16.08
N ARG A 140 4.32 -4.96 15.46
CA ARG A 140 4.70 -6.23 16.07
C ARG A 140 6.22 -6.37 16.20
N VAL A 141 7.01 -5.94 15.21
CA VAL A 141 8.48 -5.92 15.29
C VAL A 141 8.93 -4.98 16.41
N ASN A 142 8.36 -3.77 16.51
CA ASN A 142 8.70 -2.85 17.61
C ASN A 142 8.40 -3.49 18.98
N HIS A 143 7.24 -4.12 19.12
CA HIS A 143 6.85 -4.82 20.34
C HIS A 143 7.81 -5.97 20.71
N LEU A 144 8.08 -6.89 19.77
CA LEU A 144 8.95 -8.05 20.02
C LEU A 144 10.42 -7.66 20.25
N SER A 145 10.87 -6.55 19.65
CA SER A 145 12.23 -6.03 19.87
C SER A 145 12.47 -5.48 21.29
N ARG A 146 11.45 -5.42 22.15
CA ARG A 146 11.59 -4.99 23.55
C ARG A 146 12.32 -5.99 24.43
N GLU A 147 12.32 -7.26 24.03
CA GLU A 147 12.99 -8.35 24.75
C GLU A 147 14.48 -8.48 24.35
N LYS A 148 14.97 -7.64 23.44
CA LYS A 148 16.35 -7.64 22.92
C LYS A 148 17.28 -6.75 23.74
N SER A 149 18.59 -6.90 23.55
CA SER A 149 19.56 -5.99 24.18
C SER A 149 19.34 -4.54 23.68
N PRO A 150 19.77 -3.51 24.44
CA PRO A 150 19.69 -2.12 23.98
C PRO A 150 20.31 -1.90 22.59
N GLU A 151 21.45 -2.53 22.33
CA GLU A 151 22.17 -2.41 21.05
C GLU A 151 21.41 -3.10 19.90
N GLU A 152 20.91 -4.32 20.12
CA GLU A 152 20.10 -5.05 19.14
C GLU A 152 18.78 -4.33 18.85
N ARG A 153 18.14 -3.78 19.89
CA ARG A 153 16.92 -2.99 19.74
C ARG A 153 17.17 -1.78 18.86
N GLU A 154 18.25 -1.03 19.10
CA GLU A 154 18.57 0.15 18.29
C GLU A 154 18.75 -0.21 16.81
N GLN A 155 19.43 -1.32 16.51
CA GLN A 155 19.56 -1.82 15.14
C GLN A 155 18.21 -2.17 14.51
N ILE A 156 17.29 -2.77 15.27
CA ILE A 156 15.94 -3.08 14.79
C ILE A 156 15.15 -1.80 14.52
N LEU A 157 15.22 -0.80 15.40
CA LEU A 157 14.57 0.49 15.20
C LEU A 157 15.11 1.19 13.95
N ASP A 158 16.41 1.13 13.72
CA ASP A 158 17.03 1.62 12.49
C ASP A 158 16.46 0.91 11.26
N LYS A 159 16.33 -0.42 11.28
CA LYS A 159 15.69 -1.17 10.18
C LYS A 159 14.26 -0.71 9.93
N LEU A 160 13.44 -0.52 10.97
CA LEU A 160 12.07 -0.04 10.84
C LEU A 160 12.00 1.34 10.18
N ILE A 161 12.87 2.27 10.58
CA ILE A 161 12.90 3.63 10.03
C ILE A 161 13.32 3.60 8.55
N HIS A 162 14.39 2.87 8.22
CA HIS A 162 14.87 2.76 6.84
C HIS A 162 13.84 2.09 5.94
N TYR A 163 13.18 1.03 6.43
CA TYR A 163 12.13 0.36 5.69
C TYR A 163 10.99 1.31 5.30
N VAL A 164 10.48 2.13 6.23
CA VAL A 164 9.40 3.09 5.90
C VAL A 164 9.89 4.11 4.87
N GLU A 165 11.13 4.59 4.97
CA GLU A 165 11.66 5.53 3.98
C GLU A 165 11.82 4.92 2.58
N ASN A 166 12.32 3.70 2.52
CA ASN A 166 12.68 3.05 1.27
C ASN A 166 11.45 2.46 0.55
N THR A 167 10.35 2.26 1.27
CA THR A 167 9.10 1.74 0.70
C THR A 167 8.12 2.84 0.28
N ARG A 168 8.38 4.12 0.57
CA ARG A 168 7.53 5.24 0.16
C ARG A 168 7.98 5.85 -1.16
N THR A 169 7.85 5.05 -2.19
CA THR A 169 8.33 5.31 -3.55
C THR A 169 7.24 5.04 -4.59
N LEU A 170 7.51 5.37 -5.85
CA LEU A 170 6.60 5.05 -6.94
C LEU A 170 6.43 3.51 -7.09
N GLY A 171 7.48 2.74 -6.81
CA GLY A 171 7.45 1.28 -6.89
C GLY A 171 6.61 0.59 -5.82
N SER A 172 6.11 1.30 -4.81
CA SER A 172 5.11 0.77 -3.87
C SER A 172 3.67 1.08 -4.25
N ALA A 173 3.42 1.68 -5.41
CA ALA A 173 2.07 2.06 -5.83
C ALA A 173 1.22 0.85 -6.25
N PHE A 174 0.05 0.69 -5.63
CA PHE A 174 -1.11 -0.01 -6.19
C PHE A 174 -2.15 0.98 -6.66
N VAL A 175 -2.66 0.80 -7.87
CA VAL A 175 -3.59 1.75 -8.50
C VAL A 175 -4.99 1.17 -8.56
N TRP A 176 -5.95 1.84 -7.92
CA TRP A 176 -7.33 1.40 -7.83
C TRP A 176 -8.29 2.34 -8.55
N PRO A 177 -9.21 1.80 -9.37
CA PRO A 177 -10.28 2.57 -9.95
C PRO A 177 -11.32 2.88 -8.86
N ILE A 178 -11.82 4.10 -8.89
CA ILE A 178 -12.93 4.57 -8.06
C ILE A 178 -13.97 5.25 -8.93
N HIS A 179 -15.19 5.32 -8.43
CA HIS A 179 -16.27 5.97 -9.16
C HIS A 179 -15.97 7.47 -9.39
N LYS A 180 -16.43 8.00 -10.53
CA LYS A 180 -16.11 9.38 -10.96
C LYS A 180 -16.77 10.48 -10.10
N SER A 181 -17.96 10.25 -9.55
CA SER A 181 -18.78 11.35 -8.99
C SER A 181 -19.50 11.04 -7.68
N VAL A 182 -19.43 9.81 -7.18
CA VAL A 182 -20.20 9.34 -6.01
C VAL A 182 -19.30 8.39 -5.24
N ASP A 183 -19.27 8.52 -3.91
CA ASP A 183 -18.43 7.75 -2.98
C ASP A 183 -17.03 7.45 -3.54
N ARG A 184 -16.15 8.45 -3.46
CA ARG A 184 -14.79 8.44 -4.05
C ARG A 184 -13.79 7.67 -3.19
N ARG A 185 -14.26 6.66 -2.47
CA ARG A 185 -13.46 5.72 -1.68
C ARG A 185 -13.40 4.39 -2.39
N CYS A 186 -12.24 3.74 -2.37
CA CYS A 186 -12.12 2.37 -2.91
C CYS A 186 -12.72 1.39 -1.89
N GLN A 187 -13.93 0.88 -2.15
CA GLN A 187 -14.63 -0.01 -1.22
C GLN A 187 -13.90 -1.35 -1.06
N TYR A 188 -13.26 -1.84 -2.13
CA TYR A 188 -12.36 -3.00 -2.06
C TYR A 188 -11.21 -2.75 -1.07
N ASN A 189 -10.48 -1.66 -1.24
CA ASN A 189 -9.36 -1.31 -0.35
C ASN A 189 -9.85 -1.14 1.10
N ILE A 190 -10.98 -0.47 1.34
CA ILE A 190 -11.58 -0.34 2.68
C ILE A 190 -11.92 -1.72 3.29
N ASN A 191 -12.50 -2.62 2.50
CA ASN A 191 -12.91 -3.94 2.98
C ASN A 191 -11.71 -4.86 3.24
N ARG A 192 -10.61 -4.68 2.49
CA ARG A 192 -9.33 -5.36 2.67
C ARG A 192 -8.59 -4.80 3.88
N GLY A 193 -8.19 -3.54 3.83
CA GLY A 193 -7.33 -2.90 4.83
C GLY A 193 -8.02 -2.69 6.17
N VAL A 194 -9.15 -2.00 6.22
CA VAL A 194 -9.68 -1.42 7.49
C VAL A 194 -10.41 -2.43 8.40
N LYS A 195 -10.80 -3.60 7.88
CA LYS A 195 -11.52 -4.62 8.68
C LYS A 195 -10.72 -5.89 8.95
N ASN A 196 -9.76 -6.24 8.09
CA ASN A 196 -9.02 -7.52 8.15
C ASN A 196 -7.55 -7.36 7.69
N TYR A 197 -6.87 -6.36 8.26
CA TYR A 197 -5.52 -5.82 7.99
C TYR A 197 -4.37 -6.73 7.52
N ILE A 198 -4.44 -8.07 7.64
CA ILE A 198 -3.52 -8.96 6.89
C ILE A 198 -3.76 -8.89 5.37
N ALA A 199 -4.87 -8.27 4.94
CA ALA A 199 -5.34 -8.27 3.59
C ALA A 199 -4.76 -7.15 2.69
N ASP A 200 -3.96 -6.21 3.21
CA ASP A 200 -3.19 -5.24 2.38
C ASP A 200 -1.85 -5.80 1.86
N ARG A 201 -1.71 -7.11 1.95
CA ARG A 201 -0.61 -7.89 1.39
C ARG A 201 -0.56 -7.77 -0.14
N VAL A 202 0.57 -7.29 -0.66
CA VAL A 202 0.82 -7.12 -2.10
C VAL A 202 0.64 -8.43 -2.86
N ASP A 203 1.18 -9.52 -2.31
CA ASP A 203 1.19 -10.84 -2.91
C ASP A 203 -0.22 -11.45 -3.00
N LEU A 204 -1.03 -11.32 -1.96
CA LEU A 204 -2.45 -11.73 -1.98
C LEU A 204 -3.30 -10.86 -2.90
N THR A 205 -2.93 -9.59 -3.07
CA THR A 205 -3.64 -8.68 -3.98
C THR A 205 -3.33 -9.05 -5.43
N LEU A 206 -2.06 -9.26 -5.78
CA LEU A 206 -1.66 -9.76 -7.09
C LEU A 206 -2.29 -11.13 -7.39
N LEU A 207 -2.41 -12.01 -6.40
CA LEU A 207 -3.06 -13.30 -6.57
C LEU A 207 -4.56 -13.17 -6.90
N GLU A 208 -5.29 -12.25 -6.26
CA GLU A 208 -6.70 -11.98 -6.60
C GLU A 208 -6.85 -11.37 -8.01
N ILE A 209 -5.93 -10.48 -8.41
CA ILE A 209 -5.89 -9.91 -9.77
C ILE A 209 -5.63 -11.01 -10.80
N LYS A 210 -4.64 -11.89 -10.55
CA LYS A 210 -4.34 -13.04 -11.40
C LYS A 210 -5.56 -13.92 -11.61
N HIS A 211 -6.27 -14.29 -10.55
CA HIS A 211 -7.47 -15.11 -10.66
C HIS A 211 -8.57 -14.48 -11.52
N ILE A 212 -8.73 -13.16 -11.46
CA ILE A 212 -9.70 -12.43 -12.29
C ILE A 212 -9.28 -12.47 -13.76
N LEU A 213 -8.02 -12.11 -14.05
CA LEU A 213 -7.52 -11.98 -15.42
C LEU A 213 -7.36 -13.35 -16.13
N ASP A 214 -6.93 -14.38 -15.41
CA ASP A 214 -6.83 -15.75 -15.92
C ASP A 214 -8.21 -16.44 -16.03
N LYS A 215 -9.29 -15.75 -15.64
CA LYS A 215 -10.67 -16.26 -15.64
C LYS A 215 -10.83 -17.58 -14.86
N LYS A 216 -9.95 -17.84 -13.89
CA LYS A 216 -10.04 -19.04 -13.07
C LYS A 216 -11.32 -18.98 -12.22
N GLN A 217 -11.99 -20.12 -12.06
CA GLN A 217 -13.02 -20.23 -11.02
C GLN A 217 -12.31 -20.10 -9.67
N ASN A 218 -12.62 -19.01 -8.96
CA ASN A 218 -11.92 -18.67 -7.71
C ASN A 218 -12.06 -19.80 -6.69
N GLN A 219 -10.93 -20.33 -6.25
CA GLN A 219 -10.83 -21.11 -5.02
C GLN A 219 -10.31 -20.24 -3.87
N GLY A 220 -10.64 -18.95 -3.76
CA GLY A 220 -10.05 -18.00 -2.78
C GLY A 220 -10.99 -16.89 -2.30
N THR A 221 -10.54 -16.06 -1.35
CA THR A 221 -11.32 -14.93 -0.77
C THR A 221 -11.85 -14.02 -1.86
N ASN A 222 -13.16 -13.75 -1.80
CA ASN A 222 -13.92 -13.25 -2.94
C ASN A 222 -13.97 -11.71 -2.99
N LEU A 223 -13.02 -11.01 -2.36
CA LEU A 223 -13.15 -9.57 -2.10
C LEU A 223 -12.99 -8.74 -3.38
N LEU A 224 -11.88 -8.88 -4.11
CA LEU A 224 -11.71 -8.13 -5.37
C LEU A 224 -12.72 -8.57 -6.43
N LYS A 225 -13.03 -9.87 -6.49
CA LYS A 225 -14.01 -10.40 -7.44
C LYS A 225 -15.43 -9.87 -7.18
N ASN A 226 -15.81 -9.67 -5.91
CA ASN A 226 -17.08 -9.02 -5.58
C ASN A 226 -17.13 -7.58 -6.10
N SER A 227 -16.06 -6.79 -5.92
CA SER A 227 -15.97 -5.44 -6.48
C SER A 227 -15.95 -5.48 -8.01
N TYR A 228 -15.17 -6.36 -8.62
CA TYR A 228 -15.16 -6.56 -10.08
C TYR A 228 -16.56 -6.87 -10.65
N ASN A 229 -17.33 -7.74 -9.98
CA ASN A 229 -18.67 -8.09 -10.44
C ASN A 229 -19.71 -6.98 -10.25
N LYS A 230 -19.57 -6.14 -9.21
CA LYS A 230 -20.57 -5.13 -8.83
C LYS A 230 -20.26 -3.72 -9.35
N GLU A 231 -18.99 -3.39 -9.49
CA GLU A 231 -18.50 -2.03 -9.74
C GLU A 231 -18.02 -1.89 -11.19
N LYS A 232 -18.77 -1.12 -12.00
CA LYS A 232 -18.47 -0.95 -13.44
C LYS A 232 -17.07 -0.39 -13.71
N HIS A 233 -16.57 0.48 -12.84
CA HIS A 233 -15.24 1.07 -12.98
C HIS A 233 -14.13 0.06 -12.66
N MET A 234 -14.31 -0.78 -11.63
CA MET A 234 -13.41 -1.89 -11.32
C MET A 234 -13.31 -2.87 -12.48
N LYS A 235 -14.48 -3.31 -12.99
CA LYS A 235 -14.52 -4.18 -14.17
C LYS A 235 -13.82 -3.56 -15.36
N LYS A 236 -14.14 -2.31 -15.69
CA LYS A 236 -13.55 -1.62 -16.84
C LYS A 236 -12.05 -1.46 -16.74
N TRP A 237 -11.53 -1.21 -15.54
CA TRP A 237 -10.09 -1.10 -15.31
C TRP A 237 -9.38 -2.44 -15.45
N LEU A 238 -9.88 -3.51 -14.81
CA LEU A 238 -9.22 -4.82 -14.90
C LEU A 238 -9.37 -5.44 -16.30
N ASP A 239 -10.51 -5.25 -16.98
CA ASP A 239 -10.69 -5.68 -18.37
C ASP A 239 -9.78 -4.92 -19.37
N HIS A 240 -9.11 -3.85 -18.92
CA HIS A 240 -8.11 -3.16 -19.73
C HIS A 240 -6.87 -4.03 -19.99
N PHE A 241 -6.61 -5.04 -19.16
CA PHE A 241 -5.47 -5.94 -19.31
C PHE A 241 -5.94 -7.27 -19.92
N ALA A 242 -5.25 -7.78 -20.95
CA ALA A 242 -5.71 -9.02 -21.62
C ALA A 242 -5.34 -10.27 -20.81
N SER A 243 -4.27 -10.20 -20.02
CA SER A 243 -3.76 -11.29 -19.17
C SER A 243 -3.20 -10.74 -17.86
N PHE A 244 -2.90 -11.63 -16.90
CA PHE A 244 -2.16 -11.24 -15.71
C PHE A 244 -0.74 -10.77 -16.04
N ASP A 245 -0.09 -11.39 -17.01
CA ASP A 245 1.26 -11.00 -17.43
C ASP A 245 1.26 -9.59 -18.02
N ASP A 246 0.23 -9.22 -18.78
CA ASP A 246 0.05 -7.84 -19.27
C ASP A 246 -0.07 -6.85 -18.11
N TYR A 247 -0.78 -7.22 -17.03
CA TYR A 247 -0.92 -6.38 -15.84
C TYR A 247 0.42 -6.22 -15.12
N VAL A 248 1.15 -7.33 -14.95
CA VAL A 248 2.49 -7.35 -14.34
C VAL A 248 3.43 -6.47 -15.13
N GLU A 249 3.48 -6.64 -16.45
CA GLU A 249 4.30 -5.84 -17.33
C GLU A 249 3.88 -4.37 -17.22
N TYR A 250 2.60 -4.04 -17.43
CA TYR A 250 2.10 -2.66 -17.41
C TYR A 250 2.50 -1.89 -16.15
N PHE A 251 2.42 -2.53 -14.98
CA PHE A 251 2.77 -1.90 -13.70
C PHE A 251 4.19 -2.19 -13.23
N MET A 252 5.00 -2.90 -14.01
CA MET A 252 6.37 -3.30 -13.68
C MET A 252 6.47 -4.10 -12.37
N PHE A 253 5.64 -5.13 -12.22
CA PHE A 253 5.61 -6.01 -11.05
C PHE A 253 6.52 -7.25 -11.20
N GLU A 254 7.50 -7.23 -12.11
CA GLU A 254 8.35 -8.40 -12.39
C GLU A 254 9.08 -8.89 -11.13
N SER A 255 9.54 -7.99 -10.26
CA SER A 255 10.19 -8.36 -8.98
C SER A 255 9.24 -9.05 -7.98
N PHE A 256 7.92 -8.98 -8.20
CA PHE A 256 6.89 -9.57 -7.33
C PHE A 256 6.34 -10.90 -7.85
N VAL A 257 6.78 -11.34 -9.03
CA VAL A 257 6.24 -12.49 -9.74
C VAL A 257 7.37 -13.40 -10.18
N LYS A 258 7.23 -14.70 -9.90
CA LYS A 258 8.17 -15.74 -10.33
C LYS A 258 7.36 -16.89 -10.92
N ASP A 259 7.77 -17.36 -12.09
CA ASP A 259 7.09 -18.43 -12.84
C ASP A 259 5.58 -18.15 -13.07
N GLY A 260 5.23 -16.89 -13.35
CA GLY A 260 3.84 -16.45 -13.58
C GLY A 260 2.96 -16.44 -12.33
N MET A 261 3.54 -16.63 -11.14
CA MET A 261 2.85 -16.65 -9.85
C MET A 261 3.39 -15.56 -8.91
N PRO A 262 2.51 -14.86 -8.15
CA PRO A 262 2.98 -13.91 -7.16
C PRO A 262 3.85 -14.59 -6.10
N ILE A 263 4.92 -13.91 -5.69
CA ILE A 263 5.83 -14.37 -4.64
C ILE A 263 5.18 -14.16 -3.28
N ASN A 264 5.06 -15.21 -2.48
CA ASN A 264 4.58 -15.13 -1.11
C ASN A 264 5.63 -14.40 -0.25
N ILE A 265 5.29 -13.23 0.29
CA ILE A 265 6.24 -12.37 1.00
C ILE A 265 6.82 -13.00 2.26
N PHE A 266 6.19 -14.03 2.83
CA PHE A 266 6.71 -14.75 3.99
C PHE A 266 7.75 -15.81 3.61
N THR A 267 7.53 -16.54 2.52
CA THR A 267 8.40 -17.66 2.13
C THR A 267 9.46 -17.25 1.11
N GLY A 268 9.17 -16.27 0.25
CA GLY A 268 10.02 -15.87 -0.86
C GLY A 268 9.86 -16.75 -2.09
N GLU A 269 8.93 -17.70 -2.02
CA GLU A 269 8.62 -18.60 -3.12
C GLU A 269 7.27 -18.24 -3.75
N PRO A 270 7.06 -18.61 -5.03
CA PRO A 270 5.75 -18.45 -5.67
C PRO A 270 4.67 -19.18 -4.87
N PHE A 271 3.47 -18.60 -4.80
CA PHE A 271 2.34 -19.30 -4.18
C PHE A 271 2.12 -20.66 -4.84
N ARG A 272 1.93 -21.68 -4.00
CA ARG A 272 1.45 -22.99 -4.46
C ARG A 272 -0.07 -23.06 -4.38
N GLU A 273 -0.70 -23.87 -5.24
CA GLU A 273 -2.17 -23.97 -5.25
C GLU A 273 -2.77 -24.41 -3.89
N ASP A 274 -2.06 -25.25 -3.12
CA ASP A 274 -2.46 -25.66 -1.77
C ASP A 274 -2.39 -24.53 -0.73
N GLU A 275 -1.53 -23.54 -0.94
CA GLU A 275 -1.43 -22.35 -0.08
C GLU A 275 -2.59 -21.36 -0.31
N ILE A 276 -3.16 -21.34 -1.52
CA ILE A 276 -4.29 -20.46 -1.89
C ILE A 276 -5.50 -20.75 -1.01
N ASP A 277 -5.77 -22.03 -0.76
CA ASP A 277 -6.84 -22.47 0.14
C ASP A 277 -6.54 -22.14 1.60
N ALA A 278 -5.29 -22.31 2.03
CA ALA A 278 -4.87 -21.98 3.38
C ALA A 278 -4.98 -20.47 3.66
N CYS A 279 -4.74 -19.61 2.67
CA CYS A 279 -4.88 -18.16 2.77
C CYS A 279 -6.30 -17.72 3.17
N LYS A 280 -7.34 -18.53 2.90
CA LYS A 280 -8.74 -18.27 3.32
C LYS A 280 -8.92 -18.14 4.84
N ASN A 281 -8.11 -18.86 5.62
CA ASN A 281 -8.25 -18.96 7.08
C ASN A 281 -7.26 -18.06 7.85
N ARG A 282 -6.38 -17.35 7.15
CA ARG A 282 -5.09 -16.90 7.68
C ARG A 282 -5.02 -15.44 8.14
N ILE A 283 -6.14 -14.84 8.58
CA ILE A 283 -6.16 -13.60 9.39
C ILE A 283 -5.22 -13.71 10.63
N PHE A 284 -4.82 -14.93 11.02
CA PHE A 284 -4.00 -15.23 12.20
C PHE A 284 -2.48 -15.34 11.98
N GLN A 285 -1.92 -15.14 10.77
CA GLN A 285 -0.50 -15.47 10.57
C GLN A 285 0.48 -14.48 11.17
N ILE A 286 0.32 -13.16 10.95
CA ILE A 286 1.24 -12.17 11.53
C ILE A 286 1.30 -12.32 13.06
N LYS A 287 0.16 -12.67 13.69
CA LYS A 287 0.06 -12.91 15.13
C LYS A 287 0.93 -14.05 15.67
N ASN A 288 1.36 -14.96 14.80
CA ASN A 288 2.18 -16.11 15.15
C ASN A 288 3.62 -16.00 14.64
N LEU A 289 3.92 -15.02 13.78
CA LEU A 289 5.27 -14.83 13.28
C LEU A 289 6.20 -14.32 14.39
N LYS A 290 7.39 -14.91 14.41
CA LYS A 290 8.52 -14.51 15.24
C LYS A 290 9.19 -13.26 14.65
N LEU A 291 10.01 -12.61 15.46
CA LEU A 291 10.73 -11.40 15.08
C LEU A 291 11.54 -11.58 13.79
N ASP A 292 12.33 -12.66 13.69
CA ASP A 292 13.19 -12.89 12.52
C ASP A 292 12.40 -13.16 11.24
N GLU A 293 11.22 -13.81 11.35
CA GLU A 293 10.31 -14.03 10.22
C GLU A 293 9.71 -12.72 9.72
N LEU A 294 9.35 -11.81 10.64
CA LEU A 294 8.83 -10.49 10.30
C LEU A 294 9.92 -9.62 9.64
N LEU A 295 11.13 -9.61 10.19
CA LEU A 295 12.26 -8.88 9.62
C LEU A 295 12.61 -9.40 8.22
N SER A 296 12.64 -10.73 8.03
CA SER A 296 12.89 -11.35 6.72
C SER A 296 11.81 -10.98 5.70
N MET A 297 10.54 -10.97 6.12
CA MET A 297 9.43 -10.52 5.26
C MET A 297 9.60 -9.05 4.86
N MET A 298 9.96 -8.18 5.80
CA MET A 298 10.18 -6.76 5.54
C MET A 298 11.33 -6.54 4.56
N GLU A 299 12.50 -7.12 4.81
CA GLU A 299 13.68 -7.01 3.94
C GLU A 299 13.37 -7.47 2.49
N ARG A 300 12.61 -8.56 2.36
CA ARG A 300 12.16 -9.04 1.05
C ARG A 300 11.22 -8.07 0.35
N LEU A 301 10.21 -7.58 1.06
CA LEU A 301 9.24 -6.63 0.50
C LEU A 301 9.91 -5.32 0.08
N GLU A 302 10.81 -4.81 0.91
CA GLU A 302 11.63 -3.64 0.60
C GLU A 302 12.46 -3.84 -0.67
N SER A 303 13.13 -4.99 -0.81
CA SER A 303 13.95 -5.31 -1.98
C SER A 303 13.12 -5.32 -3.27
N MET A 304 11.95 -5.98 -3.26
CA MET A 304 11.06 -6.02 -4.43
C MET A 304 10.53 -4.61 -4.79
N ILE A 305 10.19 -3.79 -3.79
CA ILE A 305 9.77 -2.39 -3.99
C ILE A 305 10.91 -1.58 -4.59
N PHE A 306 12.13 -1.75 -4.08
CA PHE A 306 13.31 -1.04 -4.56
C PHE A 306 13.58 -1.36 -6.04
N GLU A 307 13.63 -2.64 -6.40
CA GLU A 307 13.84 -3.09 -7.79
C GLU A 307 12.77 -2.55 -8.76
N ARG A 308 11.51 -2.57 -8.32
CA ARG A 308 10.39 -1.99 -9.10
C ARG A 308 10.53 -0.48 -9.21
N THR A 309 10.91 0.20 -8.13
CA THR A 309 11.12 1.66 -8.11
C THR A 309 12.19 2.05 -9.13
N GLU A 310 13.36 1.42 -9.07
CA GLU A 310 14.42 1.70 -10.04
C GLU A 310 13.97 1.44 -11.48
N SER A 311 13.19 0.37 -11.71
CA SER A 311 12.68 0.05 -13.05
C SER A 311 11.71 1.12 -13.56
N MET A 312 10.81 1.61 -12.71
CA MET A 312 9.88 2.69 -13.04
C MET A 312 10.60 4.03 -13.24
N GLU A 313 11.60 4.36 -12.43
CA GLU A 313 12.39 5.59 -12.54
C GLU A 313 13.26 5.58 -13.81
N ARG A 314 13.95 4.48 -14.09
CA ARG A 314 14.65 4.27 -15.38
C ARG A 314 13.69 4.41 -16.56
N TYR A 315 12.50 3.82 -16.46
CA TYR A 315 11.49 3.95 -17.50
C TYR A 315 10.96 5.38 -17.65
N LEU A 316 11.01 6.19 -16.60
CA LEU A 316 10.59 7.59 -16.62
C LEU A 316 11.71 8.59 -16.98
N ASP A 317 12.94 8.09 -17.13
CA ASP A 317 14.16 8.87 -17.35
C ASP A 317 14.40 9.90 -16.22
N ILE A 318 14.24 9.49 -14.95
CA ILE A 318 14.41 10.34 -13.75
C ILE A 318 15.37 9.75 -12.72
#